data_AF-F8J7P3-F1
#
_entry.id   AF-F8J7P3-F1
#
_cell.length_a   1.000
_cell.length_b   1.000
_cell.length_c   1.000
_cell.angle_alpha   90.00
_cell.angle_beta   90.00
_cell.angle_gamma   90.00
#
_symmetry.space_group_name_H-M   'P 1'
#
loop_
_entity.id
_entity.type
_entity.pdbx_description
1 polymer ?
#
loop_
_entity_poly.entity_id
_entity_poly.type
_entity_poly.pdbx_seq_one_letter_code
_entity_poly.pdbx_strand_id
1 'polypeptide(L)'
;MKFGSRFDDQTFSSSLAMSAIWVALIAALSVGGSFVFACAAPLAAIAALAATRMDARTGLALVVTAWLTNQIVGYAFLSYPHTFESYAWGAAIGVATIAAFAAARLATGMTRAWPVLLTVSFVLAFAAYELALYVAGIPLGSSDDAFSVATVARVFEVNAVSFAGLLILSVIASRFARPSVSAQQAPRTA
;
A
#
# COMPACT_ATOMS: atom_id res chain seq x y z
N MET A 1 -5.15 24.76 -39.26
CA MET A 1 -4.34 23.98 -38.30
C MET A 1 -4.60 24.48 -36.88
N LYS A 2 -5.37 23.74 -36.08
CA LYS A 2 -5.26 23.70 -34.61
C LYS A 2 -6.16 22.57 -34.09
N PHE A 3 -5.59 21.38 -33.99
CA PHE A 3 -6.19 20.21 -33.35
C PHE A 3 -5.12 19.65 -32.42
N GLY A 4 -5.47 19.38 -31.16
CA GLY A 4 -4.57 18.78 -30.16
C GLY A 4 -4.01 19.76 -29.15
N SER A 5 -4.68 19.88 -28.01
CA SER A 5 -4.04 20.25 -26.71
C SER A 5 -4.96 20.03 -25.51
N ARG A 6 -6.27 19.81 -25.70
CA ARG A 6 -7.24 19.71 -24.58
C ARG A 6 -7.55 18.27 -24.11
N PHE A 7 -7.12 17.24 -24.85
CA PHE A 7 -7.44 15.83 -24.52
C PHE A 7 -6.39 15.12 -23.64
N ASP A 8 -5.18 15.66 -23.49
CA ASP A 8 -4.12 15.03 -22.69
C ASP A 8 -4.03 15.58 -21.25
N ASP A 9 -4.32 16.87 -21.04
CA ASP A 9 -4.19 17.49 -19.71
C ASP A 9 -5.20 16.97 -18.67
N GLN A 10 -6.42 16.60 -19.10
CA GLN A 10 -7.48 16.17 -18.17
C GLN A 10 -7.31 14.73 -17.69
N THR A 11 -6.86 13.81 -18.54
CA THR A 11 -6.59 12.41 -18.18
C THR A 11 -5.35 12.29 -17.30
N PHE A 12 -4.30 13.08 -17.59
CA PHE A 12 -3.10 13.14 -16.74
C PHE A 12 -3.37 13.83 -15.40
N SER A 13 -4.14 14.92 -15.37
CA SER A 13 -4.52 15.57 -14.11
C SER A 13 -5.43 14.69 -13.23
N SER A 14 -6.30 13.89 -13.84
CA SER A 14 -7.18 12.97 -13.11
C SER A 14 -6.41 11.79 -12.51
N SER A 15 -5.43 11.24 -13.24
CA SER A 15 -4.54 10.19 -12.73
C SER A 15 -3.58 10.73 -11.66
N LEU A 16 -3.07 11.95 -11.83
CA LEU A 16 -2.23 12.63 -10.84
C LEU A 16 -3.01 13.04 -9.59
N ALA A 17 -4.25 13.52 -9.72
CA ALA A 17 -5.09 13.89 -8.57
C ALA A 17 -5.54 12.65 -7.77
N MET A 18 -5.91 11.56 -8.47
CA MET A 18 -6.18 10.27 -7.84
C MET A 18 -4.91 9.73 -7.15
N SER A 19 -3.75 9.81 -7.81
CA SER A 19 -2.46 9.40 -7.23
C SER A 19 -2.07 10.28 -6.04
N ALA A 20 -2.32 11.59 -6.08
CA ALA A 20 -2.04 12.52 -4.99
C ALA A 20 -2.96 12.30 -3.79
N ILE A 21 -4.23 11.95 -4.01
CA ILE A 21 -5.15 11.54 -2.94
C ILE A 21 -4.68 10.23 -2.30
N TRP A 22 -4.23 9.26 -3.10
CA TRP A 22 -3.65 8.02 -2.57
C TRP A 22 -2.35 8.25 -1.80
N VAL A 23 -1.45 9.08 -2.33
CA VAL A 23 -0.20 9.47 -1.66
C VAL A 23 -0.50 10.25 -0.38
N ALA A 24 -1.48 11.16 -0.38
CA ALA A 24 -1.89 11.91 0.80
C ALA A 24 -2.57 11.04 1.85
N LEU A 25 -3.37 10.04 1.44
CA LEU A 25 -3.98 9.07 2.35
C LEU A 25 -2.93 8.11 2.94
N ILE A 26 -1.98 7.65 2.13
CA ILE A 26 -0.86 6.82 2.58
C ILE A 26 0.04 7.64 3.51
N ALA A 27 0.36 8.88 3.17
CA ALA A 27 1.11 9.78 4.04
C ALA A 27 0.37 10.08 5.34
N ALA A 28 -0.95 10.32 5.30
CA ALA A 28 -1.76 10.57 6.49
C ALA A 28 -1.90 9.32 7.38
N LEU A 29 -2.02 8.12 6.80
CA LEU A 29 -1.99 6.86 7.56
C LEU A 29 -0.60 6.58 8.15
N SER A 30 0.47 6.85 7.40
CA SER A 30 1.85 6.67 7.89
C SER A 30 2.20 7.66 8.99
N VAL A 31 1.79 8.93 8.87
CA VAL A 31 1.99 9.97 9.88
C VAL A 31 1.09 9.71 11.09
N GLY A 32 -0.20 9.42 10.88
CA GLY A 32 -1.14 9.10 11.97
C GLY A 32 -0.77 7.83 12.74
N GLY A 33 -0.32 6.79 12.05
CA GLY A 33 0.20 5.56 12.67
C GLY A 33 1.48 5.81 13.48
N SER A 34 2.36 6.69 12.99
CA SER A 34 3.60 7.06 13.68
C SER A 34 3.36 7.91 14.93
N PHE A 35 2.37 8.81 14.93
CA PHE A 35 2.05 9.69 16.06
C PHE A 35 1.20 9.04 17.15
N VAL A 36 0.37 8.05 16.81
CA VAL A 36 -0.57 7.42 17.77
C VAL A 36 -0.10 6.03 18.22
N PHE A 37 0.67 5.30 17.40
CA PHE A 37 0.90 3.86 17.58
C PHE A 37 2.35 3.37 17.53
N ALA A 38 3.33 4.27 17.48
CA ALA A 38 4.76 3.97 17.34
C ALA A 38 5.10 3.22 16.02
N CYS A 39 5.76 3.92 15.08
CA CYS A 39 6.54 3.39 13.93
C CYS A 39 5.83 2.51 12.87
N ALA A 40 4.65 1.96 13.10
CA ALA A 40 4.06 0.94 12.22
C ALA A 40 3.23 1.54 11.08
N ALA A 41 3.88 1.94 9.98
CA ALA A 41 3.16 2.15 8.72
C ALA A 41 2.48 0.83 8.28
N PRO A 42 1.22 0.86 7.81
CA PRO A 42 0.44 -0.33 7.48
C PRO A 42 0.83 -0.93 6.12
N LEU A 43 2.12 -1.24 5.95
CA LEU A 43 2.72 -1.63 4.68
C LEU A 43 2.20 -2.99 4.18
N ALA A 44 1.92 -3.95 5.07
CA ALA A 44 1.29 -5.21 4.70
C ALA A 44 -0.14 -5.01 4.19
N ALA A 45 -0.91 -4.10 4.80
CA ALA A 45 -2.25 -3.74 4.33
C ALA A 45 -2.23 -3.11 2.93
N ILE A 46 -1.28 -2.17 2.69
CA ILE A 46 -1.09 -1.55 1.38
C ILE A 46 -0.72 -2.61 0.33
N ALA A 47 0.19 -3.52 0.67
CA ALA A 47 0.59 -4.62 -0.21
C ALA A 47 -0.59 -5.55 -0.57
N ALA A 48 -1.42 -5.93 0.41
CA ALA A 48 -2.61 -6.75 0.17
C ALA A 48 -3.64 -6.05 -0.74
N LEU A 49 -3.88 -4.75 -0.52
CA LEU A 49 -4.80 -3.98 -1.36
C LEU A 49 -4.25 -3.82 -2.78
N ALA A 50 -2.97 -3.48 -2.92
CA ALA A 50 -2.31 -3.35 -4.21
C ALA A 50 -2.41 -4.65 -5.01
N ALA A 51 -2.13 -5.79 -4.37
CA ALA A 51 -2.15 -7.10 -5.01
C ALA A 51 -3.53 -7.50 -5.56
N THR A 52 -4.60 -7.05 -4.91
CA THR A 52 -5.99 -7.38 -5.25
C THR A 52 -6.66 -6.37 -6.18
N ARG A 53 -6.15 -5.14 -6.28
CA ARG A 53 -6.76 -4.05 -7.04
C ARG A 53 -5.98 -3.59 -8.26
N MET A 54 -4.70 -3.91 -8.35
CA MET A 54 -3.80 -3.39 -9.38
C MET A 54 -3.14 -4.53 -10.16
N ASP A 55 -2.67 -4.22 -11.36
CA ASP A 55 -1.72 -5.10 -12.04
C ASP A 55 -0.39 -5.13 -11.28
N ALA A 56 0.46 -6.12 -11.59
CA ALA A 56 1.68 -6.36 -10.84
C ALA A 56 2.66 -5.18 -10.85
N ARG A 57 2.76 -4.43 -11.97
CA ARG A 57 3.71 -3.31 -12.09
C ARG A 57 3.22 -2.12 -11.29
N THR A 58 1.95 -1.73 -11.47
CA THR A 58 1.34 -0.62 -10.74
C THR A 58 1.30 -0.90 -9.23
N GLY A 59 0.94 -2.14 -8.84
CA GLY A 59 0.91 -2.55 -7.44
C GLY A 59 2.29 -2.52 -6.79
N LEU A 60 3.32 -3.02 -7.47
CA LEU A 60 4.70 -2.95 -6.97
C LEU A 60 5.19 -1.51 -6.83
N ALA A 61 4.91 -0.65 -7.82
CA ALA A 61 5.26 0.76 -7.78
C ALA A 61 4.59 1.47 -6.59
N LEU A 62 3.31 1.20 -6.32
CA LEU A 62 2.60 1.73 -5.14
C LEU A 62 3.28 1.30 -3.85
N VAL A 63 3.58 0.00 -3.73
CA VAL A 63 4.18 -0.58 -2.53
C VAL A 63 5.57 0.00 -2.25
N VAL A 64 6.42 0.11 -3.27
CA VAL A 64 7.75 0.71 -3.15
C VAL A 64 7.64 2.20 -2.80
N THR A 65 6.68 2.91 -3.39
CA THR A 65 6.42 4.32 -3.07
C THR A 65 6.01 4.48 -1.62
N ALA A 66 5.07 3.65 -1.13
CA ALA A 66 4.62 3.70 0.27
C ALA A 66 5.76 3.44 1.25
N TRP A 67 6.64 2.47 0.96
CA TRP A 67 7.85 2.22 1.76
C TRP A 67 8.80 3.42 1.73
N LEU A 68 9.13 3.96 0.55
CA LEU A 68 10.01 5.13 0.45
C LEU A 68 9.43 6.35 1.19
N THR A 69 8.13 6.60 1.06
CA THR A 69 7.45 7.65 1.82
C THR A 69 7.57 7.41 3.33
N ASN A 70 7.41 6.16 3.80
CA ASN A 70 7.63 5.83 5.21
C ASN A 70 9.06 6.15 5.66
N GLN A 71 10.06 5.79 4.86
CA GLN A 71 11.47 6.10 5.19
C GLN A 71 11.74 7.61 5.19
N ILE A 72 11.23 8.35 4.20
CA ILE A 72 11.39 9.82 4.12
C ILE A 72 10.74 10.48 5.34
N VAL A 73 9.53 10.06 5.73
CA VAL A 73 8.86 10.58 6.93
C VAL A 73 9.68 10.30 8.19
N GLY A 74 10.16 9.06 8.35
CA GLY A 74 11.01 8.67 9.48
C GLY A 74 12.27 9.52 9.62
N TYR A 75 13.06 9.64 8.55
CA TYR A 75 14.33 10.37 8.59
C TYR A 75 14.18 11.89 8.57
N ALA A 76 13.27 12.44 7.76
CA ALA A 76 13.16 13.89 7.58
C ALA A 76 12.28 14.57 8.65
N PHE A 77 11.29 13.87 9.22
CA PHE A 77 10.29 14.48 10.11
C PHE A 77 10.25 13.86 11.51
N LEU A 78 10.54 12.57 11.65
CA LEU A 78 10.54 11.88 12.96
C LEU A 78 11.94 11.72 13.56
N SER A 79 12.95 12.33 12.92
CA SER A 79 14.34 12.35 13.39
C SER A 79 14.91 10.96 13.68
N TYR A 80 14.62 9.97 12.81
CA TYR A 80 15.21 8.64 12.93
C TYR A 80 16.75 8.73 12.97
N PRO A 81 17.42 7.90 13.80
CA PRO A 81 18.86 7.92 13.89
C PRO A 81 19.52 7.67 12.54
N HIS A 82 20.45 8.53 12.12
CA HIS A 82 21.21 8.35 10.88
C HIS A 82 22.40 7.39 11.09
N THR A 83 22.10 6.15 11.50
CA THR A 83 23.09 5.08 11.74
C THR A 83 22.94 3.97 10.71
N PHE A 84 24.01 3.20 10.50
CA PHE A 84 23.96 2.02 9.61
C PHE A 84 22.84 1.05 10.00
N GLU A 85 22.69 0.80 11.29
CA GLU A 85 21.65 -0.08 11.85
C GLU A 85 20.23 0.41 11.48
N SER A 86 19.95 1.70 11.66
CA SER A 86 18.65 2.28 11.30
C SER A 86 18.38 2.17 9.80
N TYR A 87 19.39 2.39 8.96
CA TYR A 87 19.25 2.22 7.51
C TYR A 87 19.04 0.75 7.13
N ALA A 88 19.71 -0.18 7.80
CA ALA A 88 19.56 -1.61 7.57
C ALA A 88 18.14 -2.09 7.93
N TRP A 89 17.57 -1.63 9.04
CA TRP A 89 16.16 -1.87 9.37
C TRP A 89 15.21 -1.24 8.34
N GLY A 90 15.50 -0.03 7.87
CA GLY A 90 14.74 0.59 6.78
C GLY A 90 14.73 -0.23 5.48
N ALA A 91 15.87 -0.81 5.12
CA ALA A 91 15.99 -1.71 3.97
C ALA A 91 15.25 -3.03 4.20
N ALA A 92 15.34 -3.61 5.41
CA ALA A 92 14.60 -4.81 5.79
C ALA A 92 13.09 -4.63 5.66
N ILE A 93 12.55 -3.48 6.09
CA ILE A 93 11.13 -3.12 5.91
C ILE A 93 10.77 -3.08 4.42
N GLY A 94 11.63 -2.54 3.56
CA GLY A 94 11.42 -2.52 2.10
C GLY A 94 11.30 -3.92 1.51
N VAL A 95 12.25 -4.80 1.86
CA VAL A 95 12.24 -6.21 1.44
C VAL A 95 10.99 -6.93 1.95
N ALA A 96 10.65 -6.76 3.23
CA ALA A 96 9.46 -7.35 3.84
C ALA A 96 8.17 -6.90 3.15
N THR A 97 8.09 -5.63 2.74
CA THR A 97 6.91 -5.11 2.05
C THR A 97 6.78 -5.69 0.64
N ILE A 98 7.89 -5.83 -0.09
CA ILE A 98 7.89 -6.48 -1.41
C ILE A 98 7.50 -7.96 -1.29
N ALA A 99 8.01 -8.66 -0.27
CA ALA A 99 7.63 -10.05 0.03
C ALA A 99 6.14 -10.17 0.35
N ALA A 100 5.59 -9.25 1.15
CA ALA A 100 4.16 -9.18 1.47
C ALA A 100 3.30 -9.03 0.20
N PHE A 101 3.71 -8.16 -0.72
CA PHE A 101 3.02 -7.98 -2.00
C PHE A 101 3.06 -9.26 -2.85
N ALA A 102 4.24 -9.88 -2.97
CA ALA A 102 4.40 -11.13 -3.69
C ALA A 102 3.53 -12.25 -3.10
N ALA A 103 3.48 -12.38 -1.77
CA ALA A 103 2.64 -13.36 -1.09
C ALA A 103 1.14 -13.11 -1.31
N ALA A 104 0.69 -11.86 -1.19
CA ALA A 104 -0.70 -11.50 -1.46
C ALA A 104 -1.13 -11.75 -2.91
N ARG A 105 -0.20 -11.61 -3.87
CA ARG A 105 -0.43 -11.91 -5.29
C ARG A 105 -0.73 -13.39 -5.52
N LEU A 106 -0.15 -14.31 -4.74
CA LEU A 106 -0.44 -15.74 -4.84
C LEU A 106 -1.92 -16.04 -4.59
N ALA A 107 -2.57 -15.31 -3.66
CA ALA A 107 -3.99 -15.46 -3.38
C ALA A 107 -4.90 -15.21 -4.60
N THR A 108 -4.47 -14.35 -5.52
CA THR A 108 -5.25 -14.04 -6.75
C THR A 108 -5.35 -15.21 -7.71
N GLY A 109 -4.45 -16.20 -7.59
CA GLY A 109 -4.53 -17.48 -8.30
C GLY A 109 -5.36 -18.55 -7.58
N MET A 110 -5.65 -18.37 -6.30
CA MET A 110 -6.30 -19.38 -5.46
C MET A 110 -7.84 -19.29 -5.48
N THR A 111 -8.39 -18.08 -5.57
CA THR A 111 -9.85 -17.86 -5.51
C THR A 111 -10.26 -16.58 -6.22
N ARG A 112 -11.51 -16.55 -6.70
CA ARG A 112 -12.18 -15.34 -7.21
C ARG A 112 -13.32 -14.85 -6.31
N ALA A 113 -13.66 -15.60 -5.26
CA ALA A 113 -14.67 -15.17 -4.31
C ALA A 113 -14.15 -13.95 -3.54
N TRP A 114 -14.75 -12.79 -3.80
CA TRP A 114 -14.21 -11.50 -3.37
C TRP A 114 -13.87 -11.41 -1.87
N PRO A 115 -14.73 -11.84 -0.93
CA PRO A 115 -14.39 -11.78 0.48
C PRO A 115 -13.21 -12.69 0.85
N VAL A 116 -13.20 -13.92 0.30
CA VAL A 116 -12.13 -14.89 0.55
C VAL A 116 -10.80 -14.40 -0.01
N LEU A 117 -10.81 -13.82 -1.21
CA LEU A 117 -9.63 -13.22 -1.83
C LEU A 117 -9.02 -12.14 -0.94
N LEU A 118 -9.83 -11.19 -0.46
CA LEU A 118 -9.36 -10.10 0.40
C LEU A 118 -8.76 -10.62 1.70
N THR A 119 -9.45 -11.57 2.36
CA THR A 119 -8.96 -12.18 3.61
C THR A 119 -7.65 -12.94 3.40
N VAL A 120 -7.57 -13.81 2.39
CA VAL A 120 -6.36 -14.60 2.14
C VAL A 120 -5.20 -13.71 1.70
N SER A 121 -5.43 -12.72 0.83
CA SER A 121 -4.39 -11.74 0.45
C SER A 121 -3.84 -10.99 1.65
N PHE A 122 -4.71 -10.54 2.57
CA PHE A 122 -4.29 -9.83 3.78
C PHE A 122 -3.47 -10.74 4.71
N VAL A 123 -3.96 -11.95 4.98
CA VAL A 123 -3.27 -12.92 5.84
C VAL A 123 -1.89 -13.29 5.28
N LEU A 124 -1.81 -13.57 3.98
CA LEU A 124 -0.53 -13.89 3.33
C LEU A 124 0.43 -12.70 3.32
N ALA A 125 -0.06 -11.48 3.06
CA ALA A 125 0.76 -10.28 3.14
C ALA A 125 1.35 -10.09 4.55
N PHE A 126 0.49 -10.15 5.57
CA PHE A 126 0.89 -9.93 6.95
C PHE A 126 1.89 -11.00 7.42
N ALA A 127 1.59 -12.28 7.17
CA ALA A 127 2.49 -13.36 7.54
C ALA A 127 3.86 -13.25 6.87
N ALA A 128 3.91 -12.93 5.58
CA ALA A 128 5.16 -12.76 4.85
C ALA A 128 5.94 -11.52 5.32
N TYR A 129 5.24 -10.43 5.65
CA TYR A 129 5.85 -9.21 6.19
C TYR A 129 6.53 -9.47 7.54
N GLU A 130 5.79 -10.02 8.50
CA GLU A 130 6.31 -10.34 9.84
C GLU A 130 7.44 -11.37 9.77
N LEU A 131 7.29 -12.42 8.96
CA LEU A 131 8.34 -13.43 8.80
C LEU A 131 9.63 -12.83 8.24
N ALA A 132 9.52 -11.96 7.22
CA ALA A 132 10.69 -11.32 6.63
C ALA A 132 11.40 -10.39 7.63
N LEU A 133 10.64 -9.64 8.45
CA LEU A 133 11.21 -8.82 9.51
C LEU A 133 11.85 -9.66 10.62
N TYR A 134 11.20 -10.75 11.04
CA TYR A 134 11.74 -11.68 12.02
C TYR A 134 13.08 -12.27 11.57
N VAL A 135 13.14 -12.73 10.31
CA VAL A 135 14.39 -13.23 9.70
C VAL A 135 15.46 -12.14 9.63
N ALA A 136 15.09 -10.90 9.29
CA ALA A 136 16.02 -9.76 9.29
C ALA A 136 16.52 -9.39 10.69
N GLY A 137 15.71 -9.61 11.73
CA GLY A 137 16.09 -9.37 13.13
C GLY A 137 17.25 -10.22 13.63
N ILE A 138 17.45 -11.42 13.05
CA ILE A 138 18.54 -12.35 13.43
C ILE A 138 19.93 -11.70 13.23
N PRO A 139 20.30 -11.21 12.03
CA PRO A 139 21.58 -10.54 11.84
C PRO A 139 21.60 -9.07 12.32
N LEU A 140 20.45 -8.41 12.43
CA LEU A 140 20.37 -6.98 12.79
C LEU A 140 20.30 -6.73 14.31
N GLY A 141 20.13 -7.77 15.12
CA GLY A 141 20.10 -7.65 16.58
C GLY A 141 18.79 -7.08 17.11
N SER A 142 17.65 -7.70 16.76
CA SER A 142 16.37 -7.32 17.35
C SER A 142 16.32 -7.61 18.85
N SER A 143 15.66 -6.74 19.62
CA SER A 143 15.34 -7.05 21.02
C SER A 143 14.32 -8.19 21.13
N ASP A 144 14.33 -8.90 22.26
CA ASP A 144 13.36 -9.97 22.53
C ASP A 144 11.90 -9.47 22.46
N ASP A 145 11.68 -8.20 22.79
CA ASP A 145 10.36 -7.55 22.74
C ASP A 145 9.90 -7.19 21.31
N ALA A 146 10.83 -7.09 20.35
CA ALA A 146 10.54 -6.63 18.99
C ALA A 146 9.57 -7.57 18.24
N PHE A 147 9.61 -8.87 18.54
CA PHE A 147 8.72 -9.89 17.97
C PHE A 147 7.89 -10.60 19.04
N SER A 148 7.65 -9.94 20.18
CA SER A 148 6.72 -10.45 21.19
C SER A 148 5.30 -10.60 20.62
N VAL A 149 4.51 -11.50 21.20
CA VAL A 149 3.11 -11.70 20.80
C VAL A 149 2.32 -10.38 20.88
N ALA A 150 2.60 -9.54 21.89
CA ALA A 150 1.96 -8.24 22.04
C ALA A 150 2.33 -7.27 20.91
N THR A 151 3.61 -7.22 20.52
CA THR A 151 4.08 -6.39 19.41
C THR A 151 3.45 -6.85 18.09
N VAL A 152 3.51 -8.14 17.77
CA VAL A 152 2.94 -8.69 16.53
C VAL A 152 1.42 -8.49 16.48
N ALA A 153 0.71 -8.71 17.59
CA ALA A 153 -0.73 -8.45 17.69
C ALA A 153 -1.05 -6.96 17.42
N ARG A 154 -0.23 -6.05 17.95
CA ARG A 154 -0.41 -4.63 17.70
C ARG A 154 -0.18 -4.26 16.23
N VAL A 155 0.87 -4.80 15.62
CA VAL A 155 1.14 -4.57 14.18
C VAL A 155 0.00 -5.16 13.34
N PHE A 156 -0.56 -6.30 13.73
CA PHE A 156 -1.73 -6.90 13.09
C PHE A 156 -2.95 -5.97 13.18
N GLU A 157 -3.28 -5.44 14.35
CA GLU A 157 -4.41 -4.51 14.54
C GLU A 157 -4.30 -3.29 13.64
N VAL A 158 -3.13 -2.63 13.62
CA VAL A 158 -2.88 -1.44 12.81
C VAL A 158 -3.06 -1.75 11.33
N ASN A 159 -2.53 -2.88 10.86
CA ASN A 159 -2.69 -3.31 9.48
C ASN A 159 -4.14 -3.70 9.14
N ALA A 160 -4.85 -4.38 10.04
CA ALA A 160 -6.22 -4.80 9.82
C ALA A 160 -7.19 -3.61 9.70
N VAL A 161 -7.09 -2.66 10.64
CA VAL A 161 -7.88 -1.41 10.61
C VAL A 161 -7.56 -0.60 9.36
N SER A 162 -6.27 -0.47 9.03
CA SER A 162 -5.83 0.26 7.84
C SER A 162 -6.32 -0.41 6.56
N PHE A 163 -6.27 -1.74 6.47
CA PHE A 163 -6.76 -2.50 5.32
C PHE A 163 -8.26 -2.28 5.13
N ALA A 164 -9.05 -2.35 6.20
CA ALA A 164 -10.48 -2.05 6.15
C ALA A 164 -10.75 -0.61 5.68
N GLY A 165 -10.03 0.36 6.23
CA GLY A 165 -10.14 1.78 5.83
C GLY A 165 -9.80 2.00 4.35
N LEU A 166 -8.66 1.46 3.89
CA LEU A 166 -8.24 1.56 2.49
C LEU A 166 -9.20 0.84 1.54
N LEU A 167 -9.77 -0.29 1.95
CA LEU A 167 -10.81 -0.98 1.18
C LEU A 167 -12.05 -0.10 1.03
N ILE A 168 -12.55 0.49 2.11
CA ILE A 168 -13.71 1.40 2.07
C ILE A 168 -13.42 2.57 1.11
N LEU A 169 -12.26 3.23 1.28
CA LEU A 169 -11.85 4.35 0.43
C LEU A 169 -11.75 3.95 -1.05
N SER A 170 -11.15 2.79 -1.35
CA SER A 170 -11.03 2.30 -2.72
C SER A 170 -12.39 1.99 -3.37
N VAL A 171 -13.36 1.50 -2.58
CA VAL A 171 -14.72 1.27 -3.05
C VAL A 171 -15.40 2.61 -3.34
N ILE A 172 -15.29 3.58 -2.43
CA ILE A 172 -15.85 4.92 -2.61
C ILE A 172 -15.26 5.58 -3.86
N ALA A 173 -13.94 5.61 -4.01
CA ALA A 173 -13.25 6.18 -5.16
C ALA A 173 -13.71 5.56 -6.49
N SER A 174 -13.89 4.24 -6.53
CA SER A 174 -14.37 3.53 -7.73
C SER A 174 -15.80 3.90 -8.15
N ARG A 175 -16.62 4.42 -7.23
CA ARG A 175 -17.99 4.87 -7.54
C ARG A 175 -18.00 6.24 -8.24
N PHE A 176 -17.05 7.11 -7.91
CA PHE A 176 -16.91 8.44 -8.52
C PHE A 176 -16.11 8.42 -9.84
N ALA A 177 -15.28 7.40 -10.07
CA ALA A 177 -14.40 7.30 -11.24
C ALA A 177 -15.07 6.77 -12.52
N ARG A 178 -16.39 6.51 -12.54
CA ARG A 178 -17.08 6.03 -13.74
C ARG A 178 -17.26 7.19 -14.74
N PRO A 179 -16.61 7.18 -15.91
CA PRO A 179 -16.93 8.15 -16.95
C PRO A 179 -18.33 7.85 -17.47
N SER A 180 -19.17 8.87 -17.61
CA SER A 180 -20.46 8.78 -18.30
C SER A 180 -20.23 8.49 -19.79
N VAL A 181 -20.08 7.22 -20.14
CA VAL A 181 -20.15 6.73 -21.52
C VAL A 181 -21.63 6.69 -21.91
N SER A 182 -22.21 7.87 -22.17
CA SER A 182 -23.63 8.02 -22.53
C SER A 182 -23.89 8.99 -23.68
N ALA A 183 -22.87 9.42 -24.44
CA ALA A 183 -23.04 10.45 -25.47
C ALA A 183 -22.55 10.07 -26.89
N GLN A 184 -22.16 8.82 -27.15
CA GLN A 184 -21.61 8.43 -28.46
C GLN A 184 -22.22 7.15 -29.05
N GLN A 185 -23.52 6.98 -28.87
CA GLN A 185 -24.35 6.13 -29.73
C GLN A 185 -25.49 6.97 -30.30
N ALA A 186 -25.14 7.97 -31.11
CA ALA A 186 -26.09 8.51 -32.08
C ALA A 186 -26.16 7.53 -33.26
N PRO A 187 -27.35 7.11 -33.73
CA PRO A 187 -27.47 6.17 -34.83
C PRO A 187 -26.86 6.79 -36.10
N ARG A 188 -25.92 6.10 -36.74
CA ARG A 188 -25.62 6.35 -38.15
C ARG A 188 -26.80 5.82 -38.95
N THR A 189 -27.71 6.70 -39.34
CA THR A 189 -28.73 6.39 -40.36
C THR A 189 -28.02 6.11 -41.67
N ALA A 190 -28.42 5.00 -42.31
CA ALA A 190 -27.98 4.55 -43.62
C ALA A 190 -28.35 5.50 -44.74
#